data_AF-A0A9P0PU05-F1
#
_entry.id   AF-A0A9P0PU05-F1
#
_cell.length_a   1.000
_cell.length_b   1.000
_cell.length_c   1.000
_cell.angle_alpha   90.00
_cell.angle_beta   90.00
_cell.angle_gamma   90.00
#
_symmetry.space_group_name_H-M   'P 1'
#
loop_
_entity.id
_entity.type
_entity.pdbx_description
1 polymer ?
#
loop_
_entity_poly.entity_id
_entity_poly.type
_entity_poly.pdbx_seq_one_letter_code
_entity_poly.pdbx_strand_id
1 'polypeptide(L)'
;MDDGRPFGNKMQLFCQNNYNLTIKPDGEVLGTGDDTDENSHIEITPGDGPGRVRIHGVNSNLYLCFCSDGKLYGECDPSNEATIFIENFLGLYTTYASSVFPEWYVGIKKNGLPKPGYKTKLGQKATRFLPRRLT
;
A
#
# COMPACT_ATOMS: atom_id res chain seq x y z
N MET A 1 -24.99 -2.90 2.75
CA MET A 1 -25.14 -4.27 3.28
C MET A 1 -23.90 -4.50 4.12
N ASP A 2 -24.10 -4.57 5.43
CA ASP A 2 -23.06 -4.85 6.41
C ASP A 2 -22.90 -6.38 6.44
N ASP A 3 -21.73 -6.91 6.10
CA ASP A 3 -21.49 -8.36 5.96
C ASP A 3 -21.17 -9.06 7.29
N GLY A 4 -21.38 -8.36 8.41
CA GLY A 4 -21.35 -8.97 9.75
C GLY A 4 -19.97 -9.42 10.20
N ARG A 5 -18.89 -8.95 9.57
CA ARG A 5 -17.52 -9.14 10.05
C ARG A 5 -17.12 -7.93 10.86
N PRO A 6 -16.73 -8.07 12.14
CA PRO A 6 -16.43 -6.94 13.01
C PRO A 6 -15.32 -6.01 12.46
N PHE A 7 -14.51 -6.49 11.52
CA PHE A 7 -13.42 -5.75 10.88
C PHE A 7 -13.49 -5.61 9.35
N GLY A 8 -14.57 -6.05 8.66
CA GLY A 8 -14.66 -5.95 7.19
C GLY A 8 -13.49 -6.61 6.42
N ASN A 9 -13.05 -5.99 5.31
CA ASN A 9 -11.88 -6.41 4.51
C ASN A 9 -10.55 -5.79 5.00
N LYS A 10 -10.49 -5.32 6.26
CA LYS A 10 -9.32 -4.64 6.82
C LYS A 10 -8.14 -5.61 7.00
N MET A 11 -6.96 -5.11 6.72
CA MET A 11 -5.71 -5.85 6.80
C MET A 11 -4.53 -4.92 7.09
N GLN A 12 -3.36 -5.50 7.34
CA GLN A 12 -2.08 -4.82 7.27
C GLN A 12 -1.29 -5.35 6.06
N LEU A 13 -0.62 -4.47 5.33
CA LEU A 13 0.31 -4.86 4.27
C LEU A 13 1.72 -4.96 4.85
N PHE A 14 2.11 -6.17 5.25
CA PHE A 14 3.39 -6.42 5.89
C PHE A 14 4.50 -6.61 4.85
N CYS A 15 5.40 -5.64 4.75
CA CYS A 15 6.56 -5.68 3.87
C CYS A 15 7.56 -6.76 4.34
N GLN A 16 8.20 -7.46 3.41
CA GLN A 16 9.27 -8.43 3.72
C GLN A 16 10.49 -7.79 4.44
N ASN A 17 10.57 -6.45 4.51
CA ASN A 17 11.52 -5.74 5.36
C ASN A 17 11.07 -5.54 6.82
N ASN A 18 10.03 -6.25 7.26
CA ASN A 18 9.48 -6.26 8.63
C ASN A 18 8.76 -4.97 9.06
N TYR A 19 7.99 -4.36 8.16
CA TYR A 19 7.19 -3.19 8.47
C TYR A 19 5.81 -3.27 7.84
N ASN A 20 4.77 -2.84 8.53
CA ASN A 20 3.45 -2.62 7.95
C ASN A 20 3.44 -1.28 7.21
N LEU A 21 2.94 -1.26 5.98
CA LEU A 21 2.65 -0.01 5.27
C LEU A 21 1.68 0.83 6.09
N THR A 22 2.03 2.09 6.31
CA THR A 22 1.29 3.03 7.15
C THR A 22 1.04 4.31 6.37
N ILE A 23 -0.20 4.79 6.40
CA ILE A 23 -0.60 6.07 5.81
C ILE A 23 -1.14 6.95 6.93
N LYS A 24 -0.35 7.92 7.37
CA LYS A 24 -0.70 8.81 8.49
C LYS A 24 -1.76 9.84 8.08
N PRO A 25 -2.49 10.44 9.04
CA PRO A 25 -3.50 11.46 8.77
C PRO A 25 -2.96 12.73 8.09
N ASP A 26 -1.67 13.02 8.24
CA ASP A 26 -1.00 14.14 7.56
C ASP A 26 -0.53 13.82 6.13
N GLY A 27 -0.81 12.61 5.64
CA GLY A 27 -0.40 12.14 4.32
C GLY A 27 1.00 11.54 4.25
N GLU A 28 1.74 11.47 5.36
CA GLU A 28 3.02 10.77 5.39
C GLU A 28 2.84 9.26 5.20
N VAL A 29 3.67 8.67 4.33
CA VAL A 29 3.73 7.22 4.12
C VAL A 29 5.05 6.68 4.64
N LEU A 30 4.96 5.63 5.46
CA LEU A 30 6.13 4.95 6.03
C LEU A 30 5.81 3.48 6.33
N GLY A 31 6.81 2.78 6.83
CA GLY A 31 6.67 1.47 7.45
C GLY A 31 6.76 1.58 8.97
N THR A 32 5.81 0.98 9.68
CA THR A 32 5.82 0.83 11.14
C THR A 32 6.11 -0.63 11.54
N GLY A 33 6.91 -0.81 12.60
CA GLY A 33 7.13 -2.13 13.22
C GLY A 33 6.16 -2.41 14.37
N ASP A 34 5.31 -1.43 14.71
CA ASP A 34 4.27 -1.57 15.70
C ASP A 34 3.03 -2.20 15.06
N ASP A 35 2.75 -3.45 15.39
CA ASP A 35 1.59 -4.18 14.88
C ASP A 35 0.26 -3.63 15.42
N THR A 36 0.28 -2.77 16.44
CA THR A 36 -0.89 -2.11 17.01
C THR A 36 -1.18 -0.72 16.43
N ASP A 37 -0.31 -0.19 15.55
CA ASP A 37 -0.51 1.11 14.93
C ASP A 37 -1.70 1.07 13.96
N GLU A 38 -2.79 1.71 14.37
CA GLU A 38 -4.02 1.70 13.61
C GLU A 38 -3.91 2.44 12.25
N ASN A 39 -2.93 3.32 12.06
CA ASN A 39 -2.68 3.96 10.75
C ASN A 39 -2.09 2.98 9.71
N SER A 40 -1.73 1.77 10.15
CA SER A 40 -1.33 0.66 9.28
C SER A 40 -2.52 -0.21 8.85
N HIS A 41 -3.74 0.11 9.29
CA HIS A 41 -4.95 -0.56 8.85
C HIS A 41 -5.32 -0.09 7.44
N ILE A 42 -5.31 -1.04 6.51
CA ILE A 42 -5.52 -0.83 5.09
C ILE A 42 -6.73 -1.62 4.61
N GLU A 43 -7.45 -1.06 3.65
CA GLU A 43 -8.38 -1.78 2.79
C GLU A 43 -7.88 -1.74 1.33
N ILE A 44 -7.91 -2.90 0.66
CA ILE A 44 -7.70 -2.98 -0.79
C ILE A 44 -9.07 -2.90 -1.45
N THR A 45 -9.26 -1.88 -2.29
CA THR A 45 -10.51 -1.66 -3.02
C THR A 45 -10.28 -1.81 -4.53
N PRO A 46 -11.32 -2.18 -5.31
CA PRO A 46 -11.19 -2.27 -6.76
C PRO A 46 -10.79 -0.94 -7.43
N GLY A 47 -9.94 -1.04 -8.44
CA GLY A 47 -9.54 0.05 -9.31
C GLY A 47 -10.54 0.30 -10.45
N ASP A 48 -10.00 0.67 -11.60
CA ASP A 48 -10.67 0.85 -12.89
C ASP A 48 -10.75 -0.44 -13.74
N GLY A 49 -10.24 -1.58 -13.25
CA GLY A 49 -10.29 -2.85 -13.98
C GLY A 49 -9.74 -4.06 -13.21
N PRO A 50 -9.81 -5.27 -13.80
CA PRO A 50 -9.34 -6.51 -13.18
C PRO A 50 -7.85 -6.44 -12.79
N GLY A 51 -7.51 -6.89 -11.58
CA GLY A 51 -6.15 -6.86 -11.05
C GLY A 51 -5.61 -5.46 -10.76
N ARG A 52 -6.43 -4.41 -10.94
CA ARG A 52 -6.10 -3.02 -10.62
C ARG A 52 -6.84 -2.65 -9.34
N VAL A 53 -6.12 -2.08 -8.40
CA VAL A 53 -6.58 -1.86 -7.03
C VAL A 53 -6.18 -0.49 -6.54
N ARG A 54 -6.88 -0.02 -5.50
CA ARG A 54 -6.47 1.11 -4.67
C ARG A 54 -6.17 0.60 -3.26
N ILE A 55 -5.20 1.23 -2.62
CA ILE A 55 -4.78 0.94 -1.25
C ILE A 55 -5.26 2.10 -0.38
N HIS A 56 -6.28 1.86 0.44
CA HIS A 56 -6.92 2.88 1.27
C HIS A 56 -6.50 2.73 2.74
N GLY A 57 -5.99 3.80 3.34
CA GLY A 57 -5.73 3.89 4.77
C GLY A 57 -7.03 4.14 5.52
N VAL A 58 -7.48 3.16 6.30
CA VAL A 58 -8.79 3.18 6.97
C VAL A 58 -8.89 4.38 7.93
N ASN A 59 -7.83 4.62 8.69
CA ASN A 59 -7.83 5.64 9.73
C ASN A 59 -7.55 7.06 9.20
N SER A 60 -6.64 7.19 8.23
CA SER A 60 -6.35 8.48 7.60
C SER A 60 -7.42 8.89 6.58
N ASN A 61 -8.20 7.93 6.09
CA ASN A 61 -9.12 8.08 4.96
C ASN A 61 -8.42 8.61 3.69
N LEU A 62 -7.16 8.22 3.49
CA LEU A 62 -6.34 8.59 2.34
C LEU A 62 -6.01 7.37 1.50
N TYR A 63 -5.78 7.57 0.21
CA TYR A 63 -5.33 6.55 -0.72
C TYR A 63 -3.82 6.65 -0.91
N LEU A 64 -3.13 5.51 -0.97
CA LEU A 64 -1.73 5.50 -1.34
C LEU A 64 -1.57 6.05 -2.76
N CYS A 65 -0.61 6.94 -2.96
CA CYS A 65 -0.36 7.55 -4.26
C CYS A 65 1.14 7.77 -4.49
N PHE A 66 1.54 7.81 -5.76
CA PHE A 66 2.88 8.26 -6.15
C PHE A 66 2.85 9.71 -6.63
N CYS A 67 3.75 10.53 -6.09
CA CYS A 67 4.14 11.79 -6.72
C CYS A 67 5.00 11.52 -7.97
N SER A 68 5.02 12.48 -8.90
CA SER A 68 5.89 12.43 -10.09
C SER A 68 7.40 12.40 -9.76
N ASP A 69 7.79 12.83 -8.56
CA ASP A 69 9.16 12.74 -8.05
C ASP A 69 9.49 11.37 -7.43
N GLY A 70 8.57 10.41 -7.50
CA GLY A 70 8.72 9.05 -7.00
C GLY A 70 8.44 8.85 -5.53
N LYS A 71 8.07 9.89 -4.76
CA LYS A 71 7.67 9.72 -3.35
C LYS A 71 6.27 9.12 -3.24
N LEU A 72 6.08 8.29 -2.22
CA LEU A 72 4.76 7.86 -1.80
C LEU A 72 4.17 8.90 -0.85
N TYR A 73 2.87 9.13 -0.97
CA TYR A 73 2.10 10.00 -0.08
C TYR A 73 0.64 9.51 0.02
N GLY A 74 -0.09 10.05 0.99
CA GLY A 74 -1.54 9.87 1.10
C GLY A 74 -2.29 10.92 0.29
N GLU A 75 -3.16 10.47 -0.61
CA GLU A 75 -3.98 11.28 -1.51
C GLU A 75 -5.45 11.26 -1.06
N CYS A 76 -6.12 12.41 -1.05
CA CYS A 76 -7.52 12.52 -0.66
C CYS A 76 -8.49 12.31 -1.82
N ASP A 77 -8.05 12.54 -3.06
CA ASP A 77 -8.86 12.34 -4.26
C ASP A 77 -8.70 10.92 -4.83
N PRO A 78 -9.69 10.01 -4.66
CA PRO A 78 -9.64 8.66 -5.22
C PRO A 78 -9.68 8.63 -6.76
N SER A 79 -10.11 9.72 -7.41
CA SER A 79 -10.15 9.81 -8.88
C SER A 79 -8.78 10.02 -9.50
N ASN A 80 -7.77 10.40 -8.70
CA ASN A 80 -6.38 10.50 -9.15
C ASN A 80 -5.88 9.13 -9.62
N GLU A 81 -5.53 9.00 -10.91
CA GLU A 81 -5.06 7.75 -11.52
C GLU A 81 -3.79 7.20 -10.87
N ALA A 82 -2.95 8.06 -10.28
CA ALA A 82 -1.74 7.65 -9.57
C ALA A 82 -2.02 6.90 -8.24
N THR A 83 -3.29 6.83 -7.82
CA THR A 83 -3.75 5.96 -6.73
C THR A 83 -4.01 4.51 -7.14
N ILE A 84 -4.01 4.23 -8.46
CA ILE A 84 -4.29 2.90 -9.00
C ILE A 84 -3.00 2.11 -9.15
N PHE A 85 -2.99 0.92 -8.57
CA PHE A 85 -1.88 -0.03 -8.63
C PHE A 85 -2.30 -1.33 -9.31
N ILE A 86 -1.38 -1.95 -10.03
CA ILE A 86 -1.53 -3.29 -10.59
C ILE A 86 -1.01 -4.29 -9.56
N GLU A 87 -1.91 -5.14 -9.06
CA GLU A 87 -1.62 -6.20 -8.12
C GLU A 87 -1.02 -7.41 -8.85
N ASN A 88 0.17 -7.84 -8.42
CA ASN A 88 0.85 -8.99 -9.00
C ASN A 88 1.31 -9.96 -7.90
N PHE A 89 0.99 -11.25 -8.06
CA PHE A 89 1.38 -12.31 -7.13
C PHE A 89 2.79 -12.83 -7.46
N LEU A 90 3.65 -12.90 -6.44
CA LEU A 90 5.01 -13.40 -6.49
C LEU A 90 5.22 -14.43 -5.38
N GLY A 91 4.75 -15.66 -5.63
CA GLY A 91 4.74 -16.74 -4.64
C GLY A 91 3.79 -16.40 -3.49
N LEU A 92 4.33 -16.31 -2.28
CA LEU A 92 3.57 -15.94 -1.06
C LEU A 92 3.40 -14.43 -0.88
N TYR A 93 4.04 -13.62 -1.71
CA TYR A 93 4.02 -12.16 -1.61
C TYR A 93 3.22 -11.55 -2.75
N THR A 94 2.69 -10.36 -2.51
CA THR A 94 2.10 -9.50 -3.51
C THR A 94 3.01 -8.30 -3.75
N THR A 95 3.02 -7.81 -4.99
CA THR A 95 3.64 -6.54 -5.37
C THR A 95 2.59 -5.62 -5.97
N TYR A 96 2.74 -4.31 -5.73
CA TYR A 96 1.83 -3.28 -6.22
C TYR A 96 2.62 -2.34 -7.12
N ALA A 97 2.42 -2.45 -8.43
CA ALA A 97 3.06 -1.59 -9.42
C ALA A 97 2.18 -0.37 -9.71
N SER A 98 2.76 0.81 -9.89
CA SER A 98 2.00 1.99 -10.33
C SER A 98 1.40 1.75 -11.70
N SER A 99 0.14 2.14 -11.89
CA SER A 99 -0.51 2.07 -13.20
C SER A 99 -0.08 3.18 -14.16
N VAL A 100 0.40 4.32 -13.63
CA VAL A 100 0.78 5.51 -14.41
C VAL A 100 2.30 5.68 -14.55
N PHE A 101 3.09 5.14 -13.62
CA PHE A 101 4.56 5.17 -13.66
C PHE A 101 5.11 3.75 -13.88
N PRO A 102 5.46 3.37 -15.12
CA PRO A 102 5.95 2.03 -15.42
C PRO A 102 7.13 1.60 -14.54
N GLU A 103 7.11 0.33 -14.12
CA GLU A 103 8.15 -0.29 -13.29
C GLU A 103 8.39 0.33 -11.90
N TRP A 104 7.54 1.26 -11.47
CA TRP A 104 7.56 1.76 -10.09
C TRP A 104 6.68 0.87 -9.23
N TYR A 105 7.24 0.40 -8.12
CA TYR A 105 6.54 -0.45 -7.16
C TYR A 105 6.43 0.26 -5.83
N VAL A 106 5.31 0.07 -5.14
CA VAL A 106 5.21 0.39 -3.71
C VAL A 106 6.36 -0.32 -2.99
N GLY A 107 7.06 0.39 -2.10
CA GLY A 107 8.13 -0.26 -1.35
C GLY A 107 8.59 0.46 -0.10
N ILE A 108 8.97 -0.34 0.89
CA ILE A 108 9.50 0.11 2.18
C ILE A 108 10.94 -0.38 2.32
N LYS A 109 11.86 0.52 2.68
CA LYS A 109 13.29 0.19 2.87
C LYS A 109 13.49 -0.57 4.19
N LYS A 110 14.69 -1.12 4.39
CA LYS A 110 15.08 -1.81 5.64
C LYS A 110 15.03 -0.91 6.88
N ASN A 111 15.07 0.40 6.70
CA ASN A 111 14.98 1.39 7.78
C ASN A 111 13.56 1.97 7.96
N GLY A 112 12.53 1.30 7.46
CA GLY A 112 11.12 1.72 7.61
C GLY A 112 10.70 2.87 6.69
N LEU A 113 11.62 3.62 6.09
CA LEU A 113 11.25 4.73 5.20
C LEU A 113 10.76 4.23 3.83
N PRO A 114 9.87 4.98 3.16
CA PRO A 114 9.42 4.64 1.82
C PRO A 114 10.61 4.64 0.84
N LYS A 115 10.54 3.75 -0.14
CA LYS A 115 11.51 3.67 -1.23
C LYS A 115 10.95 4.44 -2.43
N PRO A 116 11.69 5.40 -3.01
CA PRO A 116 11.23 6.10 -4.19
C PRO A 116 10.94 5.14 -5.35
N GLY A 117 9.84 5.36 -6.08
CA GLY A 117 9.36 4.50 -7.15
C GLY A 117 10.44 4.14 -8.18
N TYR A 118 11.13 5.14 -8.72
CA TYR A 118 12.24 4.97 -9.68
C TYR A 118 13.47 4.23 -9.14
N LYS A 119 13.54 3.97 -7.82
CA LYS A 119 14.60 3.16 -7.19
C LYS A 119 14.14 1.73 -6.87
N THR A 120 12.85 1.44 -7.04
CA THR A 120 12.30 0.10 -6.85
C THR A 120 12.60 -0.78 -8.05
N LYS A 121 12.62 -2.10 -7.85
CA LYS A 121 12.73 -3.11 -8.90
C LYS A 121 11.99 -4.35 -8.44
N LEU A 122 11.39 -5.08 -9.38
CA LEU A 122 10.80 -6.38 -9.11
C LEU A 122 11.82 -7.32 -8.46
N GLY A 123 11.37 -8.14 -7.51
CA GLY A 123 12.21 -9.09 -6.79
C GLY A 123 12.98 -8.52 -5.58
N GLN A 124 13.02 -7.20 -5.40
CA GLN A 124 13.56 -6.61 -4.18
C GLN A 124 12.65 -6.94 -2.97
N LYS A 125 13.25 -7.27 -1.82
CA LYS A 125 12.48 -7.46 -0.56
C LYS A 125 11.61 -6.26 -0.21
N ALA A 126 12.08 -5.05 -0.56
CA ALA A 126 11.38 -3.80 -0.32
C ALA A 126 10.01 -3.71 -1.00
N THR A 127 9.77 -4.44 -2.09
CA THR A 127 8.54 -4.34 -2.90
C THR A 127 7.57 -5.50 -2.66
N ARG A 128 7.90 -6.41 -1.73
CA ARG A 128 7.14 -7.63 -1.46
C ARG A 128 6.34 -7.46 -0.18
N PHE A 129 5.03 -7.60 -0.29
CA PHE A 129 4.10 -7.44 0.81
C PHE A 129 3.32 -8.73 1.04
N LEU A 130 3.02 -9.01 2.31
CA LEU A 130 2.13 -10.07 2.74
C LEU A 130 0.88 -9.42 3.33
N PRO A 131 -0.30 -9.57 2.71
CA PRO A 131 -1.55 -9.14 3.32
C PRO A 131 -1.86 -9.97 4.58
N ARG A 132 -1.97 -9.31 5.74
CA ARG A 132 -2.33 -9.94 7.02
C ARG A 132 -3.70 -9.42 7.44
N ARG A 133 -4.72 -10.28 7.43
CA ARG A 133 -6.07 -9.88 7.87
C ARG A 133 -6.06 -9.54 9.36
N LEU A 134 -6.77 -8.49 9.72
CA LEU A 134 -7.04 -8.15 11.12
C LEU A 134 -8.24 -9.00 11.55
N THR A 135 -8.06 -9.79 12.60
CA THR A 135 -9.06 -10.72 13.16
C THR A 135 -9.79 -10.13 14.33
#